data_AF-A0A931U2M5-F1
#
_entry.id   AF-A0A931U2M5-F1
#
_cell.length_a   1.000
_cell.length_b   1.000
_cell.length_c   1.000
_cell.angle_alpha   90.00
_cell.angle_beta   90.00
_cell.angle_gamma   90.00
#
_symmetry.space_group_name_H-M   'P 1'
#
loop_
_entity.id
_entity.type
_entity.pdbx_description
1 polymer ?
#
loop_
_entity_poly.entity_id
_entity_poly.type
_entity_poly.pdbx_seq_one_letter_code
_entity_poly.pdbx_strand_id
1 'polypeptide(L)'
;MDTVASWGEHAATQPTHHVPPAWRERLEARVLHPLRSTGFRYYVWVAFLLALIGWALYAYSQQLERGLIVTGMRDRISWGLYIASFVFFIGISHAGTLLSAILRAVKARWQMSITRMAEFITVVALMVGALFPFLDMGRPERILNLLTYGRWQSPLLWDIMAIGTYLTGSTLYLYLPLIPDFALCRDRLGPSAPAWKRWFFTAAALGWQGTPAQRLALDRAMTVMMIVIIPVAVSVHTVVSWIFAMTLRDPLNSTVFGAYFVAGAIFSGIASIIILM
;
A
#
# COMPACT_ATOMS: atom_id res chain seq x y z
N MET A 1 -9.62 13.95 -36.96
CA MET A 1 -8.46 13.26 -36.35
C MET A 1 -7.51 14.33 -35.78
N ASP A 2 -8.06 15.34 -35.11
CA ASP A 2 -7.36 16.63 -34.91
C ASP A 2 -7.33 17.08 -33.45
N THR A 3 -7.70 16.20 -32.53
CA THR A 3 -7.68 16.51 -31.10
C THR A 3 -6.37 16.16 -30.43
N VAL A 4 -5.39 15.53 -31.08
CA VAL A 4 -4.09 15.18 -30.46
C VAL A 4 -3.04 16.29 -30.63
N ALA A 5 -3.16 17.13 -31.66
CA ALA A 5 -2.20 18.21 -31.96
C ALA A 5 -2.33 19.43 -31.02
N SER A 6 -3.53 19.72 -30.50
CA SER A 6 -3.76 20.87 -29.61
C SER A 6 -3.23 20.68 -28.18
N TRP A 7 -2.77 19.48 -27.81
CA TRP A 7 -2.19 19.19 -26.48
C TRP A 7 -0.75 19.69 -26.33
N GLY A 8 -0.06 20.02 -27.44
CA GLY A 8 1.30 20.57 -27.41
C GLY A 8 1.35 22.06 -27.08
N GLU A 9 0.37 22.84 -27.55
CA GLU A 9 0.42 24.31 -27.46
C GLU A 9 -0.05 24.85 -26.11
N HIS A 10 -0.99 24.17 -25.43
CA HIS A 10 -1.50 24.62 -24.12
C HIS A 10 -0.62 24.21 -22.94
N ALA A 11 0.37 23.33 -23.16
CA ALA A 11 1.39 22.98 -22.17
C ALA A 11 2.53 24.01 -22.12
N ALA A 12 2.65 24.89 -23.13
CA ALA A 12 3.78 25.80 -23.31
C ALA A 12 3.64 27.15 -22.56
N THR A 13 2.47 27.47 -21.99
CA THR A 13 2.17 28.83 -21.48
C THR A 13 1.82 28.91 -19.99
N GLN A 14 1.99 27.84 -19.22
CA GLN A 14 1.86 27.93 -17.76
C GLN A 14 3.19 28.37 -17.13
N PRO A 15 3.20 29.35 -16.21
CA PRO A 15 4.43 29.80 -15.58
C PRO A 15 5.05 28.61 -14.86
N THR A 16 6.18 28.13 -15.38
CA THR A 16 7.04 27.25 -14.62
C THR A 16 7.46 28.08 -13.43
N HIS A 17 6.87 27.84 -12.24
CA HIS A 17 7.42 28.39 -11.01
C HIS A 17 8.87 27.91 -10.99
N HIS A 18 9.80 28.81 -11.35
CA HIS A 18 11.22 28.56 -11.31
C HIS A 18 11.57 28.48 -9.83
N VAL A 19 11.37 27.30 -9.26
CA VAL A 19 11.77 26.99 -7.90
C VAL A 19 13.25 27.31 -7.82
N PRO A 20 13.67 28.30 -7.00
CA PRO A 20 15.04 28.72 -6.95
C PRO A 20 15.97 27.52 -6.70
N PRO A 21 17.16 27.44 -7.33
CA PRO A 21 18.08 26.32 -7.12
C PRO A 21 18.36 26.07 -5.63
N ALA A 22 18.53 27.14 -4.85
CA ALA A 22 18.72 27.09 -3.40
C ALA A 22 17.52 26.51 -2.62
N TRP A 23 16.30 26.59 -3.15
CA TRP A 23 15.14 25.91 -2.55
C TRP A 23 15.19 24.40 -2.81
N ARG A 24 15.49 23.99 -4.04
CA ARG A 24 15.59 22.56 -4.41
C ARG A 24 16.67 21.86 -3.60
N GLU A 25 17.85 22.44 -3.49
CA GLU A 25 18.94 21.87 -2.69
C GLU A 25 18.57 21.72 -1.21
N ARG A 26 17.90 22.72 -0.62
CA ARG A 26 17.41 22.64 0.77
C ARG A 26 16.38 21.53 0.94
N LEU A 27 15.48 21.36 -0.03
CA LEU A 27 14.47 20.30 0.01
C LEU A 27 15.12 18.91 -0.10
N GLU A 28 16.02 18.73 -1.05
CA GLU A 28 16.78 17.48 -1.24
C GLU A 28 17.59 17.14 0.02
N ALA A 29 18.28 18.12 0.60
CA ALA A 29 19.04 17.92 1.84
C ALA A 29 18.15 17.47 3.01
N ARG A 30 16.95 18.07 3.16
CA ARG A 30 15.99 17.70 4.20
C ARG A 30 15.44 16.28 4.00
N VAL A 31 15.05 15.92 2.78
CA VAL A 31 14.49 14.60 2.48
C VAL A 31 15.53 13.49 2.59
N LEU A 32 16.80 13.77 2.26
CA LEU A 32 17.89 12.80 2.34
C LEU A 32 18.53 12.71 3.73
N HIS A 33 18.31 13.68 4.62
CA HIS A 33 18.93 13.70 5.96
C HIS A 33 18.67 12.41 6.76
N PRO A 34 17.44 11.86 6.84
CA PRO A 34 17.16 10.60 7.55
C PRO A 34 17.90 9.39 6.99
N LEU A 35 18.32 9.42 5.72
CA LEU A 35 19.06 8.31 5.10
C LEU A 35 20.56 8.31 5.47
N ARG A 36 21.09 9.47 5.87
CA ARG A 36 22.50 9.68 6.21
C ARG A 36 22.80 9.47 7.69
N SER A 37 21.94 9.98 8.56
CA SER A 37 22.13 9.88 10.01
C SER A 37 20.81 9.59 10.72
N THR A 38 20.87 8.73 11.72
CA THR A 38 19.75 8.43 12.61
C THR A 38 20.20 8.70 14.05
N GLY A 39 19.31 9.26 14.86
CA GLY A 39 19.61 9.62 16.24
C GLY A 39 19.30 8.50 17.24
N PHE A 40 19.78 8.63 18.48
CA PHE A 40 19.48 7.67 19.56
C PHE A 40 17.97 7.45 19.77
N ARG A 41 17.16 8.52 19.73
CA ARG A 41 15.69 8.45 19.89
C ARG A 41 15.03 7.55 18.84
N TYR A 42 15.56 7.51 17.62
CA TYR A 42 15.09 6.62 16.57
C TYR A 42 15.34 5.15 16.96
N TYR A 43 16.54 4.82 17.44
CA TYR A 43 16.85 3.46 17.86
C TYR A 43 16.06 3.01 19.09
N VAL A 44 15.79 3.92 20.04
CA VAL A 44 14.89 3.63 21.18
C VAL A 44 13.49 3.30 20.68
N TRP A 45 12.97 4.09 19.73
CA TRP A 45 11.66 3.82 19.13
C TRP A 45 11.63 2.49 18.36
N VAL A 46 12.66 2.19 17.58
CA VAL A 46 12.80 0.90 16.88
C VAL A 46 12.86 -0.25 17.87
N ALA A 47 13.64 -0.13 18.96
CA ALA A 47 13.74 -1.16 19.99
C ALA A 47 12.39 -1.41 20.68
N PHE A 48 11.63 -0.34 20.97
CA PHE A 48 10.27 -0.44 21.49
C PHE A 48 9.33 -1.19 20.53
N LEU A 49 9.33 -0.84 19.24
CA LEU A 49 8.52 -1.53 18.24
C LEU A 49 8.93 -3.01 18.08
N LEU A 50 10.23 -3.31 18.10
CA LEU A 50 10.73 -4.69 18.06
C LEU A 50 10.33 -5.48 19.31
N ALA A 51 10.28 -4.85 20.48
CA ALA A 51 9.80 -5.48 21.70
C ALA A 51 8.30 -5.82 21.60
N LEU A 52 7.47 -4.93 21.02
CA LEU A 52 6.07 -5.23 20.74
C LEU A 52 5.89 -6.38 19.75
N ILE A 53 6.71 -6.43 18.70
CA ILE A 53 6.71 -7.55 17.74
C ILE A 53 7.14 -8.85 18.45
N GLY A 54 8.18 -8.80 19.28
CA GLY A 54 8.63 -9.95 20.08
C GLY A 54 7.55 -10.47 21.01
N TRP A 55 6.81 -9.57 21.67
CA TRP A 55 5.65 -9.92 22.48
C TRP A 55 4.53 -10.56 21.65
N ALA A 56 4.23 -10.01 20.47
CA ALA A 56 3.23 -10.58 19.56
C ALA A 56 3.63 -11.98 19.08
N LEU A 57 4.90 -12.22 18.75
CA LEU A 57 5.40 -13.54 18.36
C LEU A 57 5.31 -14.56 19.50
N TYR A 58 5.61 -14.14 20.74
CA TYR A 58 5.41 -14.97 21.93
C TYR A 58 3.94 -15.32 22.16
N ALA A 59 3.04 -14.33 22.06
CA ALA A 59 1.60 -14.57 22.16
C ALA A 59 1.10 -15.53 21.06
N TYR A 60 1.60 -15.38 19.83
CA TYR A 60 1.27 -16.27 18.72
C TYR A 60 1.80 -17.69 18.94
N SER A 61 3.01 -17.86 19.50
CA SER A 61 3.52 -19.21 19.83
C SER A 61 2.63 -19.91 20.86
N GLN A 62 2.17 -19.18 21.87
CA GLN A 62 1.20 -19.70 22.84
C GLN A 62 -0.15 -20.07 22.18
N GLN A 63 -0.59 -19.31 21.18
CA GLN A 63 -1.79 -19.65 20.40
C GLN A 63 -1.60 -20.93 19.58
N LEU A 64 -0.43 -21.16 18.97
CA LEU A 64 -0.17 -22.37 18.20
C LEU A 64 -0.19 -23.63 19.10
N GLU A 65 0.31 -23.52 20.33
CA GLU A 65 0.33 -24.62 21.29
C GLU A 65 -1.05 -24.89 21.92
N ARG A 66 -1.75 -23.83 22.34
CA ARG A 66 -3.00 -23.93 23.11
C ARG A 66 -4.26 -23.86 22.23
N GLY A 67 -4.08 -23.59 20.94
CA GLY A 67 -5.14 -23.38 19.96
C GLY A 67 -5.76 -21.99 20.02
N LEU A 68 -6.67 -21.71 19.07
CA LEU A 68 -7.37 -20.43 18.93
C LEU A 68 -8.24 -20.05 20.14
N ILE A 69 -8.45 -20.95 21.11
CA ILE A 69 -9.25 -20.68 22.30
C ILE A 69 -8.70 -19.52 23.14
N VAL A 70 -7.38 -19.27 23.09
CA VAL A 70 -6.73 -18.18 23.83
C VAL A 70 -7.15 -16.79 23.35
N THR A 71 -7.71 -16.68 22.13
CA THR A 71 -8.21 -15.41 21.58
C THR A 71 -9.63 -15.09 22.07
N GLY A 72 -10.26 -16.00 22.81
CA GLY A 72 -11.65 -15.87 23.26
C GLY A 72 -12.69 -16.23 22.19
N MET A 73 -12.26 -16.65 20.99
CA MET A 73 -13.16 -17.13 19.94
C MET A 73 -13.84 -18.45 20.34
N ARG A 74 -15.06 -18.67 19.83
CA ARG A 74 -15.92 -19.84 20.12
C ARG A 74 -16.57 -20.31 18.83
N ASP A 75 -17.17 -21.49 18.84
CA ASP A 75 -17.84 -22.05 17.65
C ASP A 75 -18.96 -21.13 17.09
N ARG A 76 -19.62 -20.34 17.96
CA ARG A 76 -20.64 -19.37 17.55
C ARG A 76 -20.05 -18.05 16.99
N ILE A 77 -18.89 -17.65 17.48
CA ILE A 77 -18.17 -16.43 17.07
C ILE A 77 -16.74 -16.85 16.75
N SER A 78 -16.59 -17.44 15.56
CA SER A 78 -15.33 -17.99 15.07
C SER A 78 -14.40 -16.93 14.50
N TRP A 79 -14.91 -15.73 14.24
CA TRP A 79 -14.16 -14.58 13.75
C TRP A 79 -14.21 -13.47 14.79
N GLY A 80 -13.05 -13.19 15.39
CA GLY A 80 -12.88 -12.17 16.42
C GLY A 80 -11.99 -11.04 15.94
N LEU A 81 -11.01 -10.67 16.79
CA LEU A 81 -10.14 -9.53 16.56
C LEU A 81 -9.33 -9.67 15.26
N TYR A 82 -8.88 -10.87 14.88
CA TYR A 82 -8.08 -11.06 13.68
C TYR A 82 -8.82 -10.65 12.40
N ILE A 83 -10.03 -11.15 12.18
CA ILE A 83 -10.81 -10.79 10.99
C ILE A 83 -11.29 -9.33 11.05
N ALA A 84 -11.58 -8.79 12.24
CA ALA A 84 -11.90 -7.37 12.38
C ALA A 84 -10.68 -6.48 12.02
N SER A 85 -9.49 -6.82 12.51
CA SER A 85 -8.24 -6.12 12.19
C SER A 85 -7.87 -6.29 10.72
N PHE A 86 -8.06 -7.47 10.14
CA PHE A 86 -7.91 -7.71 8.71
C PHE A 86 -8.72 -6.70 7.89
N VAL A 87 -10.03 -6.65 8.09
CA VAL A 87 -10.91 -5.71 7.35
C VAL A 87 -10.49 -4.26 7.58
N PHE A 88 -10.14 -3.90 8.83
CA PHE A 88 -9.68 -2.57 9.17
C PHE A 88 -8.41 -2.17 8.41
N PHE A 89 -7.37 -3.01 8.41
CA PHE A 89 -6.10 -2.70 7.74
C PHE A 89 -6.21 -2.72 6.22
N ILE A 90 -6.98 -3.65 5.64
CA ILE A 90 -7.29 -3.59 4.21
C ILE A 90 -8.08 -2.30 3.92
N GLY A 91 -8.97 -1.88 4.81
CA GLY A 91 -9.72 -0.62 4.69
C GLY A 91 -8.80 0.61 4.65
N ILE A 92 -7.86 0.70 5.60
CA ILE A 92 -6.82 1.74 5.61
C ILE A 92 -6.06 1.77 4.29
N SER A 93 -5.74 0.59 3.77
CA SER A 93 -4.92 0.48 2.57
C SER A 93 -5.56 1.12 1.34
N HIS A 94 -6.89 1.20 1.27
CA HIS A 94 -7.55 1.81 0.12
C HIS A 94 -7.28 3.30 0.00
N ALA A 95 -7.24 4.03 1.10
CA ALA A 95 -7.14 5.48 1.00
C ALA A 95 -5.82 5.98 0.44
N GLY A 96 -4.75 5.20 0.45
CA GLY A 96 -3.51 5.68 -0.15
C GLY A 96 -3.55 5.60 -1.67
N THR A 97 -3.65 4.38 -2.18
CA THR A 97 -3.53 4.09 -3.61
C THR A 97 -4.79 4.49 -4.38
N LEU A 98 -5.99 4.27 -3.82
CA LEU A 98 -7.24 4.66 -4.48
C LEU A 98 -7.36 6.19 -4.53
N LEU A 99 -7.07 6.89 -3.42
CA LEU A 99 -7.11 8.36 -3.40
C LEU A 99 -6.05 8.94 -4.33
N SER A 100 -4.81 8.46 -4.28
CA SER A 100 -3.75 8.88 -5.20
C SER A 100 -4.20 8.69 -6.66
N ALA A 101 -4.76 7.52 -6.99
CA ALA A 101 -5.20 7.25 -8.35
C ALA A 101 -6.38 8.14 -8.78
N ILE A 102 -7.38 8.35 -7.93
CA ILE A 102 -8.52 9.24 -8.21
C ILE A 102 -8.04 10.69 -8.37
N LEU A 103 -7.23 11.18 -7.43
CA LEU A 103 -6.69 12.55 -7.48
C LEU A 103 -5.86 12.76 -8.74
N ARG A 104 -5.08 11.76 -9.15
CA ARG A 104 -4.32 11.78 -10.41
C ARG A 104 -5.25 11.82 -11.62
N ALA A 105 -6.32 11.03 -11.61
CA ALA A 105 -7.30 11.01 -12.70
C ALA A 105 -8.00 12.36 -12.88
N VAL A 106 -8.35 13.04 -11.78
CA VAL A 106 -8.94 14.40 -11.81
C VAL A 106 -7.90 15.52 -11.93
N LYS A 107 -6.61 15.18 -12.07
CA LYS A 107 -5.49 16.13 -12.22
C LYS A 107 -5.34 17.12 -11.05
N ALA A 108 -5.67 16.70 -9.83
CA ALA A 108 -5.54 17.51 -8.63
C ALA A 108 -4.07 17.73 -8.25
N ARG A 109 -3.48 18.87 -8.61
CA ARG A 109 -2.03 19.13 -8.42
C ARG A 109 -1.56 19.15 -6.95
N TRP A 110 -2.45 19.44 -6.00
CA TRP A 110 -2.12 19.49 -4.57
C TRP A 110 -1.73 18.11 -3.98
N GLN A 111 -2.12 17.02 -4.64
CA GLN A 111 -1.83 15.66 -4.18
C GLN A 111 -0.33 15.33 -4.14
N MET A 112 0.50 16.04 -4.93
CA MET A 112 1.91 15.67 -5.15
C MET A 112 2.73 15.56 -3.85
N SER A 113 2.40 16.33 -2.82
CA SER A 113 3.07 16.28 -1.52
C SER A 113 2.66 15.07 -0.67
N ILE A 114 1.48 14.50 -0.94
CA ILE A 114 0.85 13.48 -0.11
C ILE A 114 0.97 12.08 -0.73
N THR A 115 0.88 12.01 -2.06
CA THR A 115 0.81 10.77 -2.85
C THR A 115 1.84 9.71 -2.43
N ARG A 116 3.10 10.10 -2.23
CA ARG A 116 4.19 9.20 -1.83
C ARG A 116 3.92 8.46 -0.53
N MET A 117 3.57 9.23 0.49
CA MET A 117 3.34 8.70 1.83
C MET A 117 2.06 7.89 1.85
N ALA A 118 1.02 8.37 1.17
CA ALA A 118 -0.26 7.70 1.04
C ALA A 118 -0.09 6.31 0.39
N GLU A 119 0.57 6.21 -0.77
CA GLU A 119 0.85 4.94 -1.45
C GLU A 119 1.74 4.00 -0.63
N PHE A 120 2.70 4.54 0.13
CA PHE A 120 3.52 3.73 1.04
C PHE A 120 2.69 3.15 2.20
N ILE A 121 1.83 3.96 2.82
CA ILE A 121 0.89 3.51 3.86
C ILE A 121 0.00 2.40 3.32
N THR A 122 -0.48 2.49 2.06
CA THR A 122 -1.24 1.40 1.42
C THR A 122 -0.51 0.08 1.47
N VAL A 123 0.72 0.05 0.95
CA VAL A 123 1.48 -1.20 0.81
C VAL A 123 1.77 -1.80 2.18
N VAL A 124 2.15 -0.97 3.16
CA VAL A 124 2.39 -1.43 4.54
C VAL A 124 1.09 -1.95 5.18
N ALA A 125 -0.02 -1.22 5.05
CA ALA A 125 -1.31 -1.62 5.59
C ALA A 125 -1.83 -2.92 4.94
N LEU A 126 -1.61 -3.12 3.62
CA LEU A 126 -1.93 -4.38 2.95
C LEU A 126 -1.10 -5.54 3.47
N MET A 127 0.21 -5.35 3.65
CA MET A 127 1.08 -6.39 4.20
C MET A 127 0.66 -6.79 5.61
N VAL A 128 0.39 -5.82 6.47
CA VAL A 128 -0.09 -6.07 7.85
C VAL A 128 -1.48 -6.71 7.84
N GLY A 129 -2.40 -6.20 7.00
CA GLY A 129 -3.73 -6.76 6.81
C GLY A 129 -3.68 -8.23 6.40
N ALA A 130 -2.88 -8.56 5.39
CA ALA A 130 -2.74 -9.92 4.85
C ALA A 130 -2.16 -10.92 5.87
N LEU A 131 -1.47 -10.46 6.91
CA LEU A 131 -0.99 -11.35 7.99
C LEU A 131 -2.14 -11.86 8.87
N PHE A 132 -3.21 -11.08 9.06
CA PHE A 132 -4.27 -11.47 10.00
C PHE A 132 -5.02 -12.76 9.62
N PRO A 133 -5.43 -12.99 8.35
CA PRO A 133 -6.01 -14.28 7.96
C PRO A 133 -5.05 -15.46 8.17
N PHE A 134 -3.73 -15.24 8.03
CA PHE A 134 -2.73 -16.25 8.33
C PHE A 134 -2.67 -16.58 9.83
N LEU A 135 -2.67 -15.55 10.68
CA LEU A 135 -2.66 -15.70 12.14
C LEU A 135 -3.96 -16.29 12.69
N ASP A 136 -5.08 -16.11 11.98
CA ASP A 136 -6.39 -16.70 12.31
C ASP A 136 -6.48 -18.19 11.96
N MET A 137 -5.53 -18.75 11.20
CA MET A 137 -5.55 -20.18 10.86
C MET A 137 -5.23 -21.04 12.08
N GLY A 138 -6.11 -22.00 12.39
CA GLY A 138 -5.84 -22.99 13.44
C GLY A 138 -4.73 -23.99 13.08
N ARG A 139 -4.43 -24.17 11.78
CA ARG A 139 -3.39 -25.05 11.26
C ARG A 139 -2.64 -24.38 10.09
N PRO A 140 -1.82 -23.34 10.37
CA PRO A 140 -1.16 -22.56 9.33
C PRO A 140 -0.17 -23.38 8.49
N GLU A 141 0.32 -24.52 9.00
CA GLU A 141 1.19 -25.44 8.27
C GLU A 141 0.54 -26.03 7.01
N ARG A 142 -0.79 -25.97 6.92
CA ARG A 142 -1.58 -26.49 5.79
C ARG A 142 -1.93 -25.43 4.74
N ILE A 143 -1.41 -24.21 4.85
CA ILE A 143 -1.81 -23.10 3.97
C ILE A 143 -1.62 -23.40 2.48
N LEU A 144 -0.59 -24.17 2.12
CA LEU A 144 -0.34 -24.56 0.72
C LEU A 144 -1.47 -25.40 0.11
N ASN A 145 -2.29 -26.07 0.93
CA ASN A 145 -3.46 -26.81 0.46
C ASN A 145 -4.49 -25.90 -0.20
N LEU A 146 -4.50 -24.59 0.10
CA LEU A 146 -5.38 -23.63 -0.58
C LEU A 146 -5.04 -23.52 -2.07
N LEU A 147 -3.77 -23.70 -2.46
CA LEU A 147 -3.35 -23.66 -3.85
C LEU A 147 -3.72 -24.95 -4.61
N THR A 148 -3.66 -26.09 -3.93
CA THR A 148 -3.86 -27.41 -4.56
C THR A 148 -5.32 -27.88 -4.52
N TYR A 149 -6.02 -27.58 -3.43
CA TYR A 149 -7.38 -28.08 -3.13
C TYR A 149 -8.38 -26.95 -2.90
N GLY A 150 -8.02 -25.71 -3.21
CA GLY A 150 -8.88 -24.55 -3.07
C GLY A 150 -10.17 -24.69 -3.87
N ARG A 151 -11.30 -24.32 -3.25
CA ARG A 151 -12.61 -24.30 -3.91
C ARG A 151 -12.89 -22.92 -4.48
N TRP A 152 -13.11 -22.83 -5.79
CA TRP A 152 -13.42 -21.59 -6.49
C TRP A 152 -14.74 -20.94 -6.07
N GLN A 153 -15.62 -21.66 -5.37
CA GLN A 153 -16.86 -21.11 -4.82
C GLN A 153 -16.65 -20.38 -3.48
N SER A 154 -15.46 -20.48 -2.89
CA SER A 154 -15.19 -19.88 -1.58
C SER A 154 -14.76 -18.42 -1.72
N PRO A 155 -15.45 -17.46 -1.06
CA PRO A 155 -15.04 -16.06 -1.07
C PRO A 155 -13.68 -15.84 -0.38
N LEU A 156 -13.26 -16.74 0.52
CA LEU A 156 -11.92 -16.69 1.12
C LEU A 156 -10.80 -16.93 0.10
N LEU A 157 -11.04 -17.76 -0.93
CA LEU A 157 -10.06 -17.96 -1.99
C LEU A 157 -9.98 -16.74 -2.91
N TRP A 158 -11.13 -16.10 -3.18
CA TRP A 158 -11.17 -14.85 -3.94
C TRP A 158 -10.43 -13.75 -3.22
N ASP A 159 -10.53 -13.69 -1.89
CA ASP A 159 -9.85 -12.71 -1.05
C ASP A 159 -8.32 -12.82 -1.16
N ILE A 160 -7.76 -14.04 -1.10
CA ILE A 160 -6.33 -14.29 -1.32
C ILE A 160 -5.87 -13.76 -2.69
N MET A 161 -6.64 -14.04 -3.74
CA MET A 161 -6.33 -13.59 -5.10
C MET A 161 -6.46 -12.07 -5.24
N ALA A 162 -7.50 -11.48 -4.66
CA ALA A 162 -7.77 -10.04 -4.71
C ALA A 162 -6.67 -9.27 -3.97
N ILE A 163 -6.35 -9.65 -2.73
CA ILE A 163 -5.29 -9.03 -1.94
C ILE A 163 -3.93 -9.21 -2.63
N GLY A 164 -3.61 -10.41 -3.14
CA GLY A 164 -2.37 -10.65 -3.86
C GLY A 164 -2.22 -9.76 -5.10
N THR A 165 -3.31 -9.64 -5.88
CA THR A 165 -3.36 -8.75 -7.05
C THR A 165 -3.21 -7.28 -6.64
N TYR A 166 -3.88 -6.87 -5.56
CA TYR A 166 -3.87 -5.49 -5.10
C TYR A 166 -2.57 -5.08 -4.45
N LEU A 167 -1.93 -5.96 -3.69
CA LEU A 167 -0.60 -5.76 -3.14
C LEU A 167 0.43 -5.62 -4.25
N THR A 168 0.36 -6.49 -5.26
CA THR A 168 1.25 -6.42 -6.44
C THR A 168 1.02 -5.11 -7.20
N GLY A 169 -0.24 -4.79 -7.53
CA GLY A 169 -0.60 -3.57 -8.23
C GLY A 169 -0.22 -2.30 -7.48
N SER A 170 -0.48 -2.25 -6.17
CA SER A 170 -0.14 -1.10 -5.31
C SER A 170 1.37 -0.93 -5.14
N THR A 171 2.11 -2.04 -5.02
CA THR A 171 3.58 -2.00 -4.95
C THR A 171 4.17 -1.46 -6.26
N LEU A 172 3.67 -1.91 -7.41
CA LEU A 172 4.07 -1.38 -8.72
C LEU A 172 3.68 0.09 -8.87
N TYR A 173 2.48 0.47 -8.43
CA TYR A 173 2.00 1.85 -8.49
C TYR A 173 2.83 2.80 -7.63
N LEU A 174 3.26 2.37 -6.44
CA LEU A 174 4.19 3.09 -5.58
C LEU A 174 5.60 3.14 -6.18
N TYR A 175 6.07 2.01 -6.73
CA TYR A 175 7.43 1.88 -7.25
C TYR A 175 7.69 2.78 -8.45
N LEU A 176 6.77 2.85 -9.40
CA LEU A 176 6.91 3.65 -10.62
C LEU A 176 7.37 5.09 -10.32
N PRO A 177 6.63 5.88 -9.55
CA PRO A 177 7.06 7.24 -9.29
C PRO A 177 8.37 7.24 -8.48
N LEU A 178 8.69 6.23 -7.65
CA LEU A 178 9.92 6.21 -6.85
C LEU A 178 11.20 6.03 -7.69
N ILE A 179 11.10 5.61 -8.96
CA ILE A 179 12.26 5.43 -9.85
C ILE A 179 13.15 6.70 -9.91
N PRO A 180 12.62 7.90 -10.23
CA PRO A 180 13.37 9.15 -10.12
C PRO A 180 13.95 9.44 -8.73
N ASP A 181 13.25 9.07 -7.66
CA ASP A 181 13.69 9.33 -6.28
C ASP A 181 14.86 8.41 -5.90
N PHE A 182 14.85 7.17 -6.36
CA PHE A 182 16.00 6.25 -6.23
C PHE A 182 17.20 6.72 -7.04
N ALA A 183 16.99 7.28 -8.23
CA ALA A 183 18.05 7.90 -9.01
C ALA A 183 18.65 9.12 -8.26
N LEU A 184 17.81 9.97 -7.67
CA LEU A 184 18.27 11.07 -6.83
C LEU A 184 19.08 10.57 -5.63
N CYS A 185 18.62 9.51 -4.96
CA CYS A 185 19.34 8.87 -3.87
C CYS A 185 20.70 8.33 -4.32
N ARG A 186 20.75 7.60 -5.45
CA ARG A 186 21.99 7.09 -6.07
C ARG A 186 22.99 8.23 -6.30
N ASP A 187 22.53 9.33 -6.89
CA ASP A 187 23.39 10.43 -7.32
C ASP A 187 23.86 11.31 -6.15
N ARG A 188 23.03 11.49 -5.11
CA ARG A 188 23.30 12.39 -3.97
C ARG A 188 23.90 11.72 -2.73
N LEU A 189 23.68 10.42 -2.53
CA LEU A 189 24.32 9.68 -1.43
C LEU A 189 25.74 9.25 -1.78
N GLY A 190 26.00 8.95 -3.06
CA GLY A 190 27.36 8.75 -3.59
C GLY A 190 28.20 7.74 -2.80
N PRO A 191 29.55 7.88 -2.78
CA PRO A 191 30.47 7.00 -2.04
C PRO A 191 30.26 7.00 -0.52
N SER A 192 29.57 8.00 0.02
CA SER A 192 29.31 8.16 1.46
C SER A 192 28.35 7.11 2.02
N ALA A 193 27.60 6.41 1.16
CA ALA A 193 26.70 5.34 1.57
C ALA A 193 27.36 3.95 1.53
N PRO A 194 27.00 3.05 2.47
CA PRO A 194 27.40 1.64 2.43
C PRO A 194 27.19 0.99 1.07
N ALA A 195 28.06 0.04 0.69
CA ALA A 195 28.01 -0.62 -0.62
C ALA A 195 26.64 -1.22 -0.97
N TRP A 196 25.97 -1.84 0.00
CA TRP A 196 24.63 -2.42 -0.19
C TRP A 196 23.56 -1.37 -0.52
N LYS A 197 23.60 -0.18 0.12
CA LYS A 197 22.65 0.91 -0.16
C LYS A 197 22.84 1.44 -1.58
N ARG A 198 24.10 1.62 -1.99
CA ARG A 198 24.45 2.08 -3.34
C ARG A 198 23.98 1.09 -4.40
N TRP A 199 24.20 -0.19 -4.17
CA TRP A 199 23.71 -1.24 -5.05
C TRP A 199 22.17 -1.20 -5.17
N PHE A 200 21.46 -1.14 -4.04
CA PHE A 200 20.00 -1.06 -4.02
C PHE A 200 19.46 0.14 -4.81
N PHE A 201 19.93 1.36 -4.51
CA PHE A 201 19.46 2.56 -5.21
C PHE A 201 19.84 2.57 -6.70
N THR A 202 20.99 2.01 -7.06
CA THR A 202 21.39 1.90 -8.47
C THR A 202 20.49 0.92 -9.23
N ALA A 203 20.21 -0.25 -8.64
CA ALA A 203 19.34 -1.25 -9.23
C ALA A 203 17.88 -0.75 -9.33
N ALA A 204 17.36 -0.18 -8.23
CA ALA A 204 15.98 0.32 -8.16
C ALA A 204 15.74 1.58 -9.03
N ALA A 205 16.80 2.31 -9.40
CA ALA A 205 16.69 3.42 -10.35
C ALA A 205 16.49 2.95 -11.81
N LEU A 206 16.65 1.66 -12.15
CA LEU A 206 16.47 1.11 -13.50
C LEU A 206 17.17 1.92 -14.61
N GLY A 207 18.37 2.43 -14.33
CA GLY A 207 19.13 3.24 -15.30
C GLY A 207 18.49 4.59 -15.61
N TRP A 208 17.66 5.13 -14.72
CA TRP A 208 17.05 6.45 -14.87
C TRP A 208 18.11 7.56 -14.95
N GLN A 209 17.98 8.36 -16.01
CA GLN A 209 18.82 9.54 -16.30
C GLN A 209 17.96 10.82 -16.45
N GLY A 210 16.62 10.67 -16.50
CA GLY A 210 15.70 11.79 -16.59
C GLY A 210 15.52 12.36 -17.99
N THR A 211 15.82 11.58 -19.04
CA THR A 211 15.64 11.98 -20.44
C THR A 211 14.16 12.25 -20.75
N PRO A 212 13.83 13.08 -21.76
CA PRO A 212 12.44 13.35 -22.13
C PRO A 212 11.63 12.09 -22.45
N ALA A 213 12.25 11.12 -23.13
CA ALA A 213 11.62 9.83 -23.44
C ALA A 213 11.31 9.00 -22.18
N GLN A 214 12.22 8.97 -21.20
CA GLN A 214 12.00 8.27 -19.93
C GLN A 214 10.86 8.90 -19.12
N ARG A 215 10.78 10.22 -19.07
CA ARG A 215 9.67 10.95 -18.41
C ARG A 215 8.32 10.62 -19.02
N LEU A 216 8.23 10.67 -20.35
CA LEU A 216 7.01 10.33 -21.06
C LEU A 216 6.60 8.86 -20.85
N ALA A 217 7.56 7.94 -20.86
CA ALA A 217 7.30 6.52 -20.59
C ALA A 217 6.79 6.30 -19.15
N LEU A 218 7.39 6.98 -18.16
CA LEU A 218 6.97 6.90 -16.77
C LEU A 218 5.56 7.48 -16.57
N ASP A 219 5.27 8.64 -17.15
CA ASP A 219 3.93 9.24 -17.09
C ASP A 219 2.86 8.34 -17.70
N ARG A 220 3.16 7.70 -18.83
CA ARG A 220 2.28 6.69 -19.46
C ARG A 220 2.09 5.48 -18.55
N ALA A 221 3.16 4.93 -17.99
CA ALA A 221 3.08 3.78 -17.09
C ALA A 221 2.24 4.07 -15.84
N MET A 222 2.45 5.23 -15.22
CA MET A 222 1.64 5.68 -14.07
C MET A 222 0.17 5.87 -14.46
N THR A 223 -0.12 6.37 -15.66
CA THR A 223 -1.49 6.55 -16.15
C THR A 223 -2.19 5.20 -16.37
N VAL A 224 -1.50 4.24 -16.99
CA VAL A 224 -2.04 2.87 -17.17
C VAL A 224 -2.31 2.21 -15.83
N MET A 225 -1.34 2.26 -14.91
CA MET A 225 -1.52 1.67 -13.58
C MET A 225 -2.64 2.35 -12.79
N MET A 226 -2.81 3.67 -12.92
CA MET A 226 -3.94 4.40 -12.32
C MET A 226 -5.29 3.87 -12.83
N ILE A 227 -5.43 3.65 -14.15
CA ILE A 227 -6.66 3.13 -14.75
C ILE A 227 -6.95 1.70 -14.25
N VAL A 228 -5.91 0.88 -14.07
CA VAL A 228 -6.04 -0.51 -13.60
C VAL A 228 -6.31 -0.60 -12.10
N ILE A 229 -5.66 0.24 -11.28
CA ILE A 229 -5.67 0.07 -9.82
C ILE A 229 -6.99 0.54 -9.19
N ILE A 230 -7.70 1.48 -9.79
CA ILE A 230 -9.01 1.95 -9.33
C ILE A 230 -10.04 0.81 -9.27
N PRO A 231 -10.34 0.08 -10.37
CA PRO A 231 -11.29 -1.03 -10.32
C PRO A 231 -10.80 -2.19 -9.47
N VAL A 232 -9.48 -2.45 -9.43
CA VAL A 232 -8.91 -3.47 -8.53
C VAL A 232 -9.15 -3.10 -7.06
N ALA A 233 -8.92 -1.86 -6.67
CA ALA A 233 -9.17 -1.40 -5.31
C ALA A 233 -10.65 -1.56 -4.92
N VAL A 234 -11.57 -1.15 -5.79
CA VAL A 234 -13.02 -1.32 -5.54
C VAL A 234 -13.40 -2.80 -5.44
N SER A 235 -12.85 -3.65 -6.32
CA SER A 235 -13.16 -5.08 -6.31
C SER A 235 -12.64 -5.80 -5.06
N VAL A 236 -11.45 -5.45 -4.57
CA VAL A 236 -10.86 -6.05 -3.37
C VAL A 236 -11.77 -5.87 -2.16
N HIS A 237 -12.21 -4.64 -1.89
CA HIS A 237 -13.07 -4.39 -0.74
C HIS A 237 -14.48 -4.95 -0.90
N THR A 238 -14.94 -5.07 -2.14
CA THR A 238 -16.18 -5.80 -2.45
C THR A 238 -16.03 -7.29 -2.13
N VAL A 239 -14.92 -7.92 -2.52
CA VAL A 239 -14.63 -9.34 -2.21
C VAL A 239 -14.46 -9.57 -0.72
N VAL A 240 -13.75 -8.69 -0.01
CA VAL A 240 -13.65 -8.70 1.46
C VAL A 240 -15.04 -8.66 2.08
N SER A 241 -15.96 -7.85 1.56
CA SER A 241 -17.34 -7.81 2.08
C SER A 241 -18.09 -9.14 1.88
N TRP A 242 -17.81 -9.86 0.79
CA TRP A 242 -18.48 -11.12 0.45
C TRP A 242 -18.13 -12.26 1.38
N ILE A 243 -17.00 -12.20 2.09
CA ILE A 243 -16.71 -13.17 3.16
C ILE A 243 -17.77 -13.11 4.27
N PHE A 244 -18.43 -11.97 4.46
CA PHE A 244 -19.54 -11.79 5.39
C PHE A 244 -20.90 -11.92 4.69
N ALA A 245 -21.07 -11.25 3.55
CA ALA A 245 -22.35 -11.14 2.85
C ALA A 245 -22.89 -12.49 2.36
N MET A 246 -22.00 -13.43 2.05
CA MET A 246 -22.38 -14.76 1.58
C MET A 246 -22.61 -15.76 2.72
N THR A 247 -22.43 -15.34 3.98
CA THR A 247 -22.79 -16.19 5.12
C THR A 247 -24.30 -16.20 5.31
N LEU A 248 -24.85 -17.30 5.84
CA LEU A 248 -26.28 -17.42 6.16
C LEU A 248 -26.66 -16.80 7.51
N ARG A 249 -25.77 -15.98 8.09
CA ARG A 249 -25.98 -15.36 9.39
C ARG A 249 -26.70 -14.02 9.19
N ASP A 250 -27.94 -13.90 9.65
CA ASP A 250 -28.54 -12.58 9.93
C ASP A 250 -27.70 -11.93 11.04
N PRO A 251 -27.14 -10.71 10.90
CA PRO A 251 -27.43 -9.60 9.97
C PRO A 251 -26.42 -9.42 8.82
N LEU A 252 -25.55 -10.40 8.57
CA LEU A 252 -24.45 -10.29 7.61
C LEU A 252 -24.88 -10.59 6.18
N ASN A 253 -25.95 -11.37 5.96
CA ASN A 253 -26.45 -11.68 4.63
C ASN A 253 -27.15 -10.47 3.99
N SER A 254 -26.40 -9.64 3.29
CA SER A 254 -26.94 -8.44 2.65
C SER A 254 -26.21 -8.09 1.36
N THR A 255 -26.97 -7.71 0.33
CA THR A 255 -26.43 -7.32 -0.98
C THR A 255 -25.75 -5.95 -0.98
N VAL A 256 -26.04 -5.09 0.01
CA VAL A 256 -25.46 -3.73 0.10
C VAL A 256 -24.02 -3.74 0.60
N PHE A 257 -23.54 -4.85 1.18
CA PHE A 257 -22.25 -4.92 1.86
C PHE A 257 -21.07 -4.55 0.97
N GLY A 258 -21.10 -4.89 -0.33
CA GLY A 258 -20.04 -4.52 -1.26
C GLY A 258 -19.81 -3.00 -1.31
N ALA A 259 -20.87 -2.25 -1.61
CA ALA A 259 -20.81 -0.79 -1.67
C ALA A 259 -20.53 -0.17 -0.30
N TYR A 260 -21.15 -0.70 0.76
CA TYR A 260 -20.97 -0.21 2.12
C TYR A 260 -19.53 -0.35 2.61
N PHE A 261 -18.89 -1.50 2.38
CA PHE A 261 -17.49 -1.72 2.74
C PHE A 261 -16.57 -0.80 1.96
N VAL A 262 -16.76 -0.65 0.64
CA VAL A 262 -15.96 0.28 -0.17
C VAL A 262 -16.05 1.72 0.36
N ALA A 263 -17.25 2.19 0.70
CA ALA A 263 -17.43 3.51 1.31
C ALA A 263 -16.73 3.62 2.67
N GLY A 264 -16.83 2.58 3.52
CA GLY A 264 -16.13 2.49 4.80
C GLY A 264 -14.61 2.48 4.67
N ALA A 265 -14.07 1.84 3.63
CA ALA A 265 -12.63 1.84 3.30
C ALA A 265 -12.14 3.26 3.01
N ILE A 266 -12.87 3.97 2.14
CA ILE A 266 -12.54 5.35 1.77
C ILE A 266 -12.57 6.23 3.01
N PHE A 267 -13.62 6.11 3.82
CA PHE A 267 -13.77 6.89 5.06
C PHE A 267 -12.63 6.62 6.07
N SER A 268 -12.44 5.36 6.45
CA SER A 268 -11.45 4.97 7.47
C SER A 268 -10.02 5.23 7.01
N GLY A 269 -9.71 4.99 5.74
CA GLY A 269 -8.38 5.25 5.23
C GLY A 269 -8.07 6.75 5.11
N ILE A 270 -9.02 7.60 4.67
CA ILE A 270 -8.78 9.05 4.62
C ILE A 270 -8.54 9.57 6.05
N ALA A 271 -9.34 9.13 7.01
CA ALA A 271 -9.11 9.45 8.42
C ALA A 271 -7.71 9.03 8.89
N SER A 272 -7.25 7.84 8.50
CA SER A 272 -5.91 7.34 8.85
C SER A 272 -4.79 8.16 8.21
N ILE A 273 -4.93 8.59 6.96
CA ILE A 273 -3.98 9.49 6.31
C ILE A 273 -3.89 10.82 7.06
N ILE A 274 -5.02 11.40 7.46
CA ILE A 274 -5.05 12.66 8.21
C ILE A 274 -4.34 12.53 9.57
N ILE A 275 -4.43 11.38 10.24
CA ILE A 275 -3.77 11.15 11.53
C ILE A 275 -2.25 10.96 11.36
N LEU A 276 -1.83 10.33 10.26
CA LEU A 276 -0.44 9.94 10.03
C LEU A 276 0.43 11.05 9.40
N MET A 277 -0.19 12.08 8.82
CA MET A 277 0.48 13.20 8.12
C MET A 277 0.45 14.49 8.93
#